data_AF-A0A1F4DTR3-F1
#
_entry.id   AF-A0A1F4DTR3-F1
#
_cell.length_a   1.000
_cell.length_b   1.000
_cell.length_c   1.000
_cell.angle_alpha   90.00
_cell.angle_beta   90.00
_cell.angle_gamma   90.00
#
_symmetry.space_group_name_H-M   'P 1'
#
loop_
_entity.id
_entity.type
_entity.pdbx_description
1 polymer ?
#
loop_
_entity_poly.entity_id
_entity_poly.type
_entity_poly.pdbx_seq_one_letter_code
_entity_poly.pdbx_strand_id
1 'polypeptide(L)'
;MRAILLVLAAAAVLAAGVVYAQSGADVVKAKGCLNCHKMDKKKVGSAFKDIAAKYKGDKDAEGKLVEKLKEGKGHAKAAASDAEIKAAVQYVLSAK
;
A
#
# COMPACT_ATOMS: atom_id res chain seq x y z
N MET A 1 -20.30 -37.35 -24.29
CA MET A 1 -20.18 -37.02 -22.84
C MET A 1 -18.86 -36.36 -22.42
N ARG A 2 -17.74 -36.52 -23.14
CA ARG A 2 -16.44 -35.88 -22.78
C ARG A 2 -16.28 -34.44 -23.25
N ALA A 3 -16.99 -34.03 -24.32
CA ALA A 3 -16.89 -32.68 -24.88
C ALA A 3 -17.71 -31.63 -24.11
N ILE A 4 -18.72 -32.04 -23.33
CA ILE A 4 -19.59 -31.12 -22.57
C ILE A 4 -18.91 -30.68 -21.26
N LEU A 5 -17.98 -31.48 -20.73
CA LEU A 5 -17.20 -31.14 -19.52
C LEU A 5 -16.12 -30.08 -19.77
N LEU A 6 -15.71 -29.85 -21.03
CA LEU A 6 -14.67 -28.87 -21.36
C LEU A 6 -15.21 -27.44 -21.56
N VAL A 7 -16.50 -27.28 -21.86
CA VAL A 7 -17.10 -25.96 -22.08
C VAL A 7 -17.45 -25.26 -20.75
N LEU A 8 -17.68 -26.01 -19.67
CA LEU A 8 -18.04 -25.45 -18.37
C LEU A 8 -16.84 -24.90 -17.58
N ALA A 9 -15.61 -25.27 -17.94
CA ALA A 9 -14.40 -24.79 -17.27
C ALA A 9 -13.97 -23.38 -17.73
N ALA A 10 -14.41 -22.92 -18.90
CA ALA A 10 -14.01 -21.63 -19.46
C ALA A 10 -14.82 -20.43 -18.94
N ALA A 11 -15.99 -20.65 -18.33
CA ALA A 11 -16.86 -19.59 -17.82
C ALA A 11 -16.53 -19.14 -16.39
N ALA A 12 -15.74 -19.92 -15.63
CA ALA A 12 -15.44 -19.62 -14.23
C ALA A 12 -14.35 -18.54 -14.04
N VAL A 13 -13.59 -18.19 -15.10
CA VAL A 13 -12.49 -17.21 -15.00
C VAL A 13 -12.99 -15.76 -14.97
N LEU A 14 -14.22 -15.49 -15.41
CA LEU A 14 -14.80 -14.13 -15.41
C LEU A 14 -15.44 -13.73 -14.06
N ALA A 15 -15.59 -14.66 -13.12
CA ALA A 15 -16.17 -14.39 -11.79
C ALA A 15 -15.12 -14.13 -10.70
N ALA A 16 -13.82 -14.25 -11.01
CA ALA A 16 -12.77 -13.66 -10.19
C ALA A 16 -12.84 -12.14 -10.37
N GLY A 17 -13.73 -11.51 -9.60
CA GLY A 17 -13.90 -10.06 -9.60
C GLY A 17 -12.53 -9.39 -9.55
N VAL A 18 -12.31 -8.47 -10.48
CA VAL A 18 -11.09 -7.67 -10.54
C VAL A 18 -11.00 -6.89 -9.24
N VAL A 19 -10.25 -7.43 -8.27
CA VAL A 19 -9.89 -6.70 -7.07
C VAL A 19 -8.88 -5.66 -7.54
N TYR A 20 -9.37 -4.48 -7.92
CA TYR A 20 -8.51 -3.36 -8.27
C TYR A 20 -7.70 -2.99 -7.02
N ALA A 21 -6.46 -3.45 -6.95
CA ALA A 21 -5.52 -2.99 -5.94
C ALA A 21 -5.38 -1.47 -6.10
N GLN A 22 -5.82 -0.71 -5.08
CA GLN A 22 -5.66 0.74 -5.10
C GLN A 22 -4.16 1.08 -5.16
N SER A 23 -3.80 2.06 -6.00
CA SER A 23 -2.42 2.50 -6.07
C SER A 23 -1.98 3.10 -4.73
N GLY A 24 -0.70 2.99 -4.38
CA GLY A 24 -0.20 3.59 -3.14
C GLY A 24 -0.40 5.11 -3.07
N ALA A 25 -0.36 5.79 -4.23
CA ALA A 25 -0.66 7.22 -4.34
C ALA A 25 -2.13 7.53 -3.97
N ASP A 26 -3.07 6.69 -4.43
CA ASP A 26 -4.48 6.83 -4.09
C ASP A 26 -4.72 6.52 -2.62
N VAL A 27 -4.04 5.52 -2.07
CA VAL A 27 -4.16 5.17 -0.65
C VAL A 27 -3.67 6.32 0.24
N VAL A 28 -2.48 6.88 -0.01
CA VAL A 28 -1.95 7.98 0.84
C VAL A 28 -2.85 9.22 0.80
N LYS A 29 -3.53 9.44 -0.32
CA LYS A 29 -4.52 10.51 -0.47
C LYS A 29 -5.82 10.17 0.25
N ALA A 30 -6.39 9.00 -0.01
CA ALA A 30 -7.70 8.58 0.51
C ALA A 30 -7.70 8.33 2.03
N LYS A 31 -6.57 7.85 2.59
CA LYS A 31 -6.42 7.55 4.02
C LYS A 31 -5.88 8.73 4.83
N GLY A 32 -5.75 9.91 4.20
CA GLY A 32 -5.39 11.15 4.90
C GLY A 32 -3.93 11.24 5.34
N CYS A 33 -3.01 10.44 4.79
CA CYS A 33 -1.58 10.53 5.12
C CYS A 33 -1.02 11.92 4.80
N LEU A 34 -1.56 12.58 3.78
CA LEU A 34 -1.21 13.95 3.36
C LEU A 34 -1.65 15.04 4.37
N ASN A 35 -2.44 14.69 5.38
CA ASN A 35 -2.78 15.61 6.47
C ASN A 35 -1.56 15.90 7.34
N CYS A 36 -0.65 14.93 7.49
CA CYS A 36 0.54 15.04 8.33
C CYS A 36 1.83 15.06 7.52
N HIS A 37 1.85 14.49 6.31
CA HIS A 37 3.02 14.40 5.46
C HIS A 37 2.85 15.17 4.14
N LYS A 38 3.97 15.52 3.50
CA LYS A 38 4.01 15.95 2.09
C LYS A 38 5.10 15.17 1.36
N MET A 39 5.12 15.25 0.02
CA MET A 39 6.16 14.56 -0.76
C MET A 39 7.56 15.06 -0.41
N ASP A 40 7.76 16.38 -0.42
CA ASP A 40 9.06 17.03 -0.50
C ASP A 40 9.38 17.97 0.68
N LYS A 41 8.41 18.21 1.56
CA LYS A 41 8.53 19.14 2.67
C LYS A 41 8.03 18.50 3.96
N LYS A 42 8.75 18.75 5.05
CA LYS A 42 8.27 18.42 6.39
C LYS A 42 6.96 19.18 6.68
N LYS A 43 6.00 18.51 7.31
CA LYS A 43 4.77 19.12 7.84
C LYS A 43 4.65 18.78 9.32
N VAL A 44 3.79 17.81 9.67
CA VAL A 44 3.75 17.24 11.03
C VAL A 44 4.74 16.08 11.11
N GLY A 45 4.68 15.18 10.12
CA GLY A 45 5.70 14.16 9.87
C GLY A 45 6.75 14.65 8.87
N SER A 46 7.81 13.84 8.73
CA SER A 46 8.86 14.04 7.72
C SER A 46 8.30 14.02 6.29
N ALA A 47 9.01 14.61 5.34
CA ALA A 47 8.63 14.46 3.93
C ALA A 47 8.71 12.98 3.52
N PHE A 48 7.88 12.54 2.58
CA PHE A 48 7.97 11.17 2.05
C PHE A 48 9.33 10.91 1.41
N LYS A 49 9.94 11.89 0.73
CA LYS A 49 11.32 11.81 0.24
C LYS A 49 12.35 11.61 1.35
N ASP A 50 12.18 12.26 2.50
CA ASP A 50 13.09 12.08 3.64
C ASP A 50 12.97 10.66 4.21
N ILE A 51 11.75 10.12 4.25
CA ILE A 51 11.50 8.74 4.69
C ILE A 51 12.15 7.76 3.71
N ALA A 52 11.92 7.92 2.40
CA ALA A 52 12.55 7.10 1.38
C ALA A 52 14.09 7.15 1.46
N ALA A 53 14.66 8.34 1.63
CA ALA A 53 16.10 8.53 1.80
C ALA A 53 16.63 7.84 3.06
N LYS A 54 15.91 7.95 4.19
CA LYS A 54 16.28 7.31 5.46
C LYS A 54 16.33 5.79 5.36
N TYR A 55 15.42 5.19 4.60
CA TYR A 55 15.29 3.74 4.45
C TYR A 55 15.93 3.20 3.17
N LYS A 56 16.68 4.03 2.43
CA LYS A 56 17.33 3.63 1.19
C LYS A 56 18.30 2.47 1.45
N GLY A 57 18.05 1.33 0.83
CA GLY A 57 18.89 0.13 0.96
C GLY A 57 18.54 -0.78 2.14
N ASP A 58 17.60 -0.39 3.00
CA ASP A 58 17.07 -1.27 4.05
C ASP A 58 16.01 -2.21 3.44
N LYS A 59 16.36 -3.51 3.33
CA LYS A 59 15.47 -4.53 2.77
C LYS A 59 14.26 -4.82 3.65
N ASP A 60 14.34 -4.49 4.93
CA ASP A 60 13.29 -4.73 5.92
C ASP A 60 12.39 -3.49 6.13
N ALA A 61 12.68 -2.38 5.44
CA ALA A 61 11.98 -1.11 5.63
C ALA A 61 10.46 -1.24 5.46
N GLU A 62 10.02 -1.97 4.44
CA GLU A 62 8.59 -2.15 4.16
C GLU A 62 7.89 -2.84 5.34
N GLY A 63 8.42 -3.97 5.81
CA GLY A 63 7.84 -4.72 6.92
C GLY A 63 7.79 -3.90 8.20
N LYS A 64 8.91 -3.25 8.56
CA LYS A 64 9.00 -2.39 9.76
C LYS A 64 7.99 -1.24 9.71
N LEU A 65 7.82 -0.59 8.56
CA LEU A 65 6.89 0.52 8.41
C LEU A 65 5.44 0.06 8.42
N VAL A 66 5.11 -1.06 7.77
CA VAL A 66 3.77 -1.66 7.79
C VAL A 66 3.37 -2.00 9.23
N GLU A 67 4.24 -2.69 9.97
CA GLU A 67 3.99 -3.05 11.37
C GLU A 67 3.78 -1.81 12.24
N LYS A 68 4.66 -0.81 12.12
CA LYS A 68 4.53 0.46 12.85
C LYS A 68 3.19 1.16 12.60
N LEU A 69 2.72 1.16 11.35
CA LEU A 69 1.43 1.76 10.97
C LEU A 69 0.24 0.96 11.49
N LYS A 70 0.34 -0.37 11.57
CA LYS A 70 -0.70 -1.26 12.12
C LYS A 70 -0.81 -1.14 13.64
N GLU A 71 0.32 -1.09 14.34
CA GLU A 71 0.35 -1.04 15.80
C GLU A 71 0.09 0.37 16.36
N GLY A 72 0.40 1.42 15.59
CA GLY A 72 0.28 2.80 16.04
C GLY A 72 1.32 3.20 17.10
N LYS A 73 2.46 2.50 17.17
CA LYS A 73 3.54 2.85 18.11
C LYS A 73 4.38 4.01 17.57
N GLY A 74 4.22 5.19 18.18
CA GLY A 74 4.94 6.40 17.76
C GLY A 74 4.50 6.95 16.39
N HIS A 75 3.31 6.57 15.93
CA HIS A 75 2.59 7.10 14.76
C HIS A 75 1.09 6.81 14.97
N ALA A 76 0.19 7.61 14.41
CA ALA A 76 -1.23 7.29 14.46
C ALA A 76 -1.52 5.93 13.83
N LYS A 77 -2.35 5.10 14.46
CA LYS A 77 -2.77 3.81 13.88
C LYS A 77 -3.42 4.07 12.52
N ALA A 78 -2.91 3.43 11.47
CA ALA A 78 -3.47 3.58 10.13
C ALA A 78 -4.85 2.91 10.05
N ALA A 79 -5.87 3.69 9.70
CA ALA A 79 -7.21 3.20 9.44
C ALA A 79 -7.32 2.69 7.98
N ALA A 80 -6.56 1.65 7.67
CA ALA A 80 -6.48 1.03 6.35
C ALA A 80 -6.25 -0.49 6.48
N SER A 81 -6.62 -1.24 5.46
CA SER A 81 -6.33 -2.67 5.36
C SER A 81 -4.84 -2.93 5.18
N ASP A 82 -4.37 -4.13 5.51
CA ASP A 82 -2.96 -4.52 5.35
C ASP A 82 -2.43 -4.29 3.92
N ALA A 83 -3.28 -4.58 2.91
CA ALA A 83 -2.93 -4.35 1.51
C ALA A 83 -2.76 -2.86 1.18
N GLU A 84 -3.66 -2.01 1.69
CA GLU A 84 -3.58 -0.56 1.52
C GLU A 84 -2.34 0.01 2.24
N ILE A 85 -2.07 -0.43 3.47
CA ILE A 85 -0.89 0.00 4.23
C ILE A 85 0.39 -0.37 3.46
N LYS A 86 0.47 -1.59 2.95
CA LYS A 86 1.62 -2.03 2.14
C LYS A 86 1.79 -1.18 0.88
N ALA A 87 0.71 -0.95 0.13
CA ALA A 87 0.74 -0.10 -1.06
C ALA A 87 1.19 1.34 -0.75
N ALA A 88 0.70 1.92 0.35
CA ALA A 88 1.12 3.24 0.80
C ALA A 88 2.60 3.28 1.17
N VAL A 89 3.10 2.29 1.91
CA VAL A 89 4.52 2.20 2.30
C VAL A 89 5.41 2.06 1.07
N GLN A 90 5.05 1.22 0.11
CA GLN A 90 5.78 1.07 -1.15
C GLN A 90 5.84 2.39 -1.94
N TYR A 91 4.73 3.11 -2.01
CA TYR A 91 4.70 4.43 -2.65
C TYR A 91 5.62 5.43 -1.94
N VAL A 92 5.60 5.46 -0.60
CA VAL A 92 6.46 6.34 0.20
C VAL A 92 7.93 5.98 0.03
N LEU A 93 8.31 4.70 0.09
CA LEU A 93 9.70 4.25 -0.09
C LEU A 93 10.23 4.48 -1.51
N SER A 94 9.33 4.59 -2.49
CA SER A 94 9.67 4.91 -3.89
C SER A 94 9.77 6.41 -4.17
N ALA A 95 9.47 7.27 -3.19
CA ALA A 95 9.55 8.71 -3.36
C ALA A 95 11.00 9.16 -3.55
N LYS A 96 11.29 9.79 -4.69
CA LYS A 96 12.59 10.40 -5.02
C LYS A 96 12.53 11.90 -4.81
#